data_AF-A0A7V3H7P8-F1
#
_entry.id   AF-A0A7V3H7P8-F1
#
_cell.length_a   1.000
_cell.length_b   1.000
_cell.length_c   1.000
_cell.angle_alpha   90.00
_cell.angle_beta   90.00
_cell.angle_gamma   90.00
#
_symmetry.space_group_name_H-M   'P 1'
#
loop_
_entity.id
_entity.type
_entity.pdbx_description
1 polymer ?
#
loop_
_entity_poly.entity_id
_entity_poly.type
_entity_poly.pdbx_seq_one_letter_code
_entity_poly.pdbx_strand_id
1 'polypeptide(L)'
;AGTQSLTVVVRQLALGDIAKHDAFRTIKKEVILSLANGLIFALVMGVIASIWFDKGMLGIVIALSMVINLLSAGFFGSVVPLVLKKLNVDPAIGSTVILTTVTDMVGFFSFLGLATIILL
;
A
#
# COMPACT_ATOMS: atom_id res chain seq x y z
N ALA A 1 -2.11 -5.83 2.00
CA ALA A 1 -3.01 -4.84 1.35
C ALA A 1 -2.72 -4.72 -0.14
N GLY A 2 -1.50 -4.33 -0.55
CA GLY A 2 -1.22 -4.09 -1.98
C GLY A 2 -1.36 -5.30 -2.90
N THR A 3 -0.91 -6.48 -2.46
CA THR A 3 -1.01 -7.72 -3.27
C THR A 3 -2.47 -8.11 -3.51
N GLN A 4 -3.33 -7.94 -2.51
CA GLN A 4 -4.77 -8.16 -2.64
C GLN A 4 -5.39 -7.18 -3.65
N SER A 5 -5.07 -5.89 -3.53
CA SER A 5 -5.54 -4.87 -4.47
C SER A 5 -5.11 -5.19 -5.90
N LEU A 6 -3.84 -5.57 -6.07
CA LEU A 6 -3.28 -6.02 -7.34
C LEU A 6 -4.02 -7.22 -7.91
N THR A 7 -4.28 -8.26 -7.12
CA THR A 7 -5.02 -9.44 -7.58
C THR A 7 -6.42 -9.08 -8.05
N VAL A 8 -7.13 -8.21 -7.32
CA VAL A 8 -8.48 -7.75 -7.69
C VAL A 8 -8.44 -6.98 -9.00
N VAL A 9 -7.50 -6.04 -9.17
CA VAL A 9 -7.38 -5.26 -10.41
C VAL A 9 -6.97 -6.13 -11.58
N VAL A 10 -5.98 -7.01 -11.44
CA VAL A 10 -5.57 -7.94 -12.51
C VAL A 10 -6.73 -8.83 -12.96
N ARG A 11 -7.52 -9.36 -12.02
CA ARG A 11 -8.70 -10.17 -12.34
C ARG A 11 -9.75 -9.36 -13.10
N GLN A 12 -10.06 -8.15 -12.65
CA GLN A 12 -11.01 -7.27 -13.34
C GLN A 12 -10.51 -6.87 -14.74
N LEU A 13 -9.19 -6.68 -14.91
CA LEU A 13 -8.58 -6.41 -16.21
C LEU A 13 -8.70 -7.60 -17.17
N ALA A 14 -8.61 -8.83 -16.67
CA ALA A 14 -8.72 -10.07 -17.44
C ALA A 14 -10.17 -10.40 -17.82
N LEU A 15 -11.15 -10.07 -16.96
CA LEU A 15 -12.57 -10.24 -17.24
C LEU A 15 -13.13 -9.16 -18.20
N GLY A 16 -12.36 -8.11 -18.48
CA GLY A 16 -12.81 -6.99 -19.31
C GLY A 16 -13.68 -5.97 -18.59
N ASP A 17 -13.84 -6.11 -17.27
CA ASP A 17 -14.73 -5.30 -16.42
C ASP A 17 -14.25 -3.85 -16.23
N ILE A 18 -13.01 -3.52 -16.61
CA ILE A 18 -12.45 -2.16 -16.48
C ILE A 18 -12.45 -1.48 -17.83
N ALA A 19 -13.50 -0.70 -18.10
CA ALA A 19 -13.45 0.34 -19.13
C ALA A 19 -12.51 1.48 -18.67
N LYS A 20 -11.87 2.19 -19.61
CA LYS A 20 -10.92 3.29 -19.28
C LYS A 20 -11.52 4.36 -18.34
N HIS A 21 -12.85 4.55 -18.36
CA HIS A 21 -13.56 5.50 -17.49
C HIS A 21 -13.74 4.98 -16.05
N ASP A 22 -13.78 3.65 -15.84
CA ASP A 22 -13.96 3.04 -14.52
C ASP A 22 -12.65 2.85 -13.75
N ALA A 23 -11.50 2.96 -14.41
CA ALA A 23 -10.18 2.79 -13.81
C ALA A 23 -9.94 3.72 -12.60
N PHE A 24 -10.30 5.01 -12.71
CA PHE A 24 -10.15 5.97 -11.61
C PHE A 24 -11.06 5.64 -10.41
N ARG A 25 -12.28 5.16 -10.69
CA ARG A 25 -13.23 4.73 -9.65
C ARG A 25 -12.70 3.50 -8.91
N THR A 26 -12.12 2.55 -9.62
CA THR A 26 -11.49 1.36 -9.03
C THR A 26 -10.31 1.74 -8.14
N ILE A 27 -9.39 2.58 -8.61
CA ILE A 27 -8.25 3.06 -7.81
C ILE A 27 -8.75 3.74 -6.52
N LYS A 28 -9.71 4.67 -6.63
CA LYS A 28 -10.24 5.38 -5.46
C LYS A 28 -10.84 4.42 -4.43
N LYS A 29 -11.61 3.44 -4.88
CA LYS A 29 -12.22 2.43 -4.00
C LYS A 29 -11.15 1.63 -3.26
N GLU A 30 -10.14 1.15 -3.97
CA GLU A 30 -9.06 0.35 -3.40
C GLU A 30 -8.17 1.14 -2.43
N VAL A 31 -7.90 2.41 -2.73
CA VAL A 31 -7.18 3.31 -1.83
C VAL A 31 -7.95 3.53 -0.53
N ILE A 32 -9.27 3.73 -0.60
CA ILE A 32 -10.11 3.87 0.60
C ILE A 32 -10.12 2.59 1.43
N LEU A 33 -10.27 1.42 0.79
CA LEU A 33 -10.19 0.12 1.47
C LEU A 33 -8.83 -0.10 2.14
N SER A 34 -7.76 0.32 1.47
CA SER A 34 -6.40 0.20 1.98
C SER A 34 -6.13 1.15 3.15
N LEU A 35 -6.67 2.36 3.11
CA LEU A 35 -6.60 3.31 4.21
C LEU A 35 -7.38 2.83 5.44
N ALA A 36 -8.59 2.30 5.24
CA ALA A 36 -9.40 1.74 6.33
C ALA A 36 -8.66 0.59 7.03
N ASN A 37 -8.11 -0.36 6.27
CA ASN A 37 -7.27 -1.41 6.82
C ASN A 37 -5.99 -0.84 7.45
N GLY A 38 -5.38 0.15 6.79
CA GLY A 38 -4.20 0.87 7.25
C GLY A 38 -4.33 1.40 8.66
N LEU A 39 -5.44 2.07 8.95
CA LEU A 39 -5.72 2.64 10.28
C LEU A 39 -5.88 1.55 11.35
N ILE A 40 -6.57 0.46 11.04
CA ILE A 40 -6.75 -0.67 11.97
C ILE A 40 -5.39 -1.29 12.30
N PHE A 41 -4.60 -1.61 11.28
CA PHE A 41 -3.28 -2.22 11.49
C PHE A 41 -2.29 -1.25 12.15
N ALA A 42 -2.34 0.04 11.81
CA ALA A 42 -1.50 1.06 12.44
C ALA A 42 -1.78 1.19 13.94
N LEU A 43 -3.05 1.16 14.34
CA LEU A 43 -3.42 1.21 15.75
C LEU A 43 -2.93 -0.03 16.50
N VAL A 44 -3.20 -1.23 15.96
CA VAL A 44 -2.77 -2.49 16.57
C VAL A 44 -1.24 -2.57 16.68
N MET A 45 -0.53 -2.30 15.59
CA MET A 45 0.94 -2.39 15.55
C MET A 45 1.60 -1.28 16.37
N GLY A 46 1.03 -0.07 16.39
CA GLY A 46 1.52 1.03 17.21
C GLY A 46 1.44 0.73 18.70
N VAL A 47 0.31 0.16 19.15
CA VAL A 47 0.14 -0.26 20.55
C VAL A 47 1.11 -1.39 20.90
N ILE A 48 1.19 -2.44 20.07
CA ILE A 48 2.11 -3.56 20.28
C ILE A 48 3.55 -3.05 20.37
N ALA A 49 3.97 -2.19 19.45
CA ALA A 49 5.33 -1.66 19.43
C ALA A 49 5.61 -0.74 20.64
N SER A 50 4.64 0.10 21.04
CA SER A 50 4.77 0.92 22.23
C SER A 50 5.03 0.09 23.48
N ILE A 51 4.35 -1.05 23.62
CA ILE A 51 4.50 -1.95 24.77
C ILE A 51 5.81 -2.74 24.67
N TRP A 52 6.14 -3.27 23.50
CA TRP A 52 7.32 -4.12 23.32
C TRP A 52 8.62 -3.33 23.55
N PHE A 53 8.72 -2.14 22.96
CA PHE A 53 9.95 -1.35 23.01
C PHE A 53 10.02 -0.43 24.24
N ASP A 54 8.98 -0.41 25.07
CA ASP A 54 8.83 0.49 26.23
C ASP A 54 9.09 1.97 25.89
N LYS A 55 8.80 2.33 24.62
CA LYS A 55 9.03 3.65 24.03
C LYS A 55 7.80 4.06 23.23
N GLY A 56 6.90 4.81 23.87
CA GLY A 56 5.66 5.27 23.26
C GLY A 56 5.84 6.00 21.93
N MET A 57 6.88 6.85 21.82
CA MET A 57 7.18 7.57 20.59
C MET A 57 7.56 6.65 19.42
N LEU A 58 8.20 5.50 19.69
CA LEU A 58 8.52 4.52 18.65
C LEU A 58 7.25 3.81 18.16
N GLY A 59 6.28 3.57 19.05
CA GLY A 59 4.95 3.10 18.67
C GLY A 59 4.23 4.07 17.73
N ILE A 60 4.33 5.38 17.97
CA ILE A 60 3.75 6.42 17.10
C ILE A 60 4.42 6.42 15.72
N VAL A 61 5.76 6.33 15.66
CA VAL A 61 6.52 6.23 14.40
C VAL A 61 6.06 5.03 13.57
N ILE A 62 5.93 3.86 14.21
CA ILE A 62 5.47 2.63 13.55
C ILE A 62 4.03 2.76 13.06
N ALA A 63 3.13 3.32 13.87
CA ALA A 63 1.75 3.53 13.47
C ALA A 63 1.65 4.42 12.23
N LEU A 64 2.34 5.57 12.22
CA LEU A 64 2.34 6.50 11.09
C LEU A 64 2.97 5.89 9.84
N SER A 65 4.10 5.21 9.98
CA SER A 65 4.75 4.50 8.87
C SER A 65 3.84 3.41 8.29
N MET A 66 3.11 2.68 9.13
CA MET A 66 2.14 1.67 8.69
C MET A 66 1.00 2.28 7.87
N VAL A 67 0.45 3.43 8.29
CA VAL A 67 -0.59 4.12 7.49
C VAL A 67 -0.05 4.49 6.11
N ILE A 68 1.14 5.09 6.04
CA ILE A 68 1.77 5.50 4.79
C ILE A 68 2.04 4.28 3.90
N ASN A 69 2.64 3.23 4.45
CA ASN A 69 2.98 2.02 3.70
C ASN A 69 1.72 1.34 3.14
N LEU A 70 0.66 1.17 3.94
CA LEU A 70 -0.56 0.51 3.48
C LEU A 70 -1.34 1.36 2.48
N LEU A 71 -1.32 2.69 2.62
CA LEU A 71 -1.90 3.60 1.64
C LEU A 71 -1.18 3.49 0.30
N SER A 72 0.15 3.53 0.31
CA SER A 72 0.96 3.34 -0.90
C SER A 72 0.76 1.96 -1.50
N ALA A 73 0.68 0.91 -0.69
CA ALA A 73 0.42 -0.44 -1.17
C ALA A 73 -0.93 -0.54 -1.90
N GLY A 74 -1.99 0.10 -1.38
CA GLY A 74 -3.29 0.16 -2.06
C GLY A 74 -3.25 0.92 -3.38
N PHE A 75 -2.61 2.10 -3.36
CA PHE A 75 -2.46 2.93 -4.54
C PHE A 75 -1.67 2.22 -5.65
N PHE A 76 -0.46 1.75 -5.36
CA PHE A 76 0.38 1.06 -6.33
C PHE A 76 -0.19 -0.31 -6.72
N GLY A 77 -0.84 -1.00 -5.79
CA GLY A 77 -1.53 -2.27 -6.07
C GLY A 77 -2.60 -2.11 -7.15
N SER A 78 -3.29 -0.97 -7.18
CA SER A 78 -4.28 -0.67 -8.22
C SER A 78 -3.68 -0.04 -9.49
N VAL A 79 -2.69 0.83 -9.35
CA VAL A 79 -2.15 1.62 -10.47
C VAL A 79 -1.18 0.80 -11.32
N VAL A 80 -0.32 -0.03 -10.73
CA VAL A 80 0.72 -0.78 -11.46
C VAL A 80 0.10 -1.68 -12.55
N PRO A 81 -0.92 -2.50 -12.29
CA PRO A 81 -1.53 -3.34 -13.32
C PRO A 81 -2.15 -2.52 -14.48
N LEU A 82 -2.76 -1.37 -14.16
CA LEU A 82 -3.38 -0.49 -15.16
C LEU A 82 -2.34 0.17 -16.06
N VAL A 83 -1.21 0.59 -15.49
CA VAL A 83 -0.09 1.17 -16.22
C VAL A 83 0.53 0.12 -17.15
N LEU A 84 0.80 -1.08 -16.65
CA LEU A 84 1.36 -2.17 -17.48
C LEU A 84 0.43 -2.52 -18.64
N LYS A 85 -0.88 -2.64 -18.40
CA LYS A 85 -1.88 -2.87 -19.47
C LYS A 85 -1.86 -1.74 -20.51
N LYS A 86 -1.71 -0.48 -20.09
CA LYS A 86 -1.61 0.66 -21.02
C LYS A 86 -0.34 0.64 -21.86
N LEU A 87 0.73 0.04 -21.35
CA LEU A 87 1.99 -0.19 -22.05
C LEU A 87 2.00 -1.48 -22.90
N ASN A 88 0.86 -2.20 -23.00
CA ASN A 88 0.75 -3.51 -23.65
C ASN A 88 1.67 -4.59 -23.05
N VAL A 89 2.04 -4.45 -21.77
CA VAL A 89 2.76 -5.48 -21.00
C VAL A 89 1.75 -6.27 -20.18
N ASP A 90 1.91 -7.59 -20.12
CA ASP A 90 1.04 -8.45 -19.30
C ASP A 90 1.21 -8.10 -17.80
N PRO A 91 0.17 -7.56 -17.14
CA PRO A 91 0.25 -7.20 -15.74
C PRO A 91 0.39 -8.41 -14.82
N ALA A 92 0.00 -9.62 -15.23
CA ALA A 92 0.08 -10.80 -14.37
C ALA A 92 1.52 -11.23 -14.06
N ILE A 93 2.47 -10.94 -14.96
CA ILE A 93 3.87 -11.40 -14.85
C ILE A 93 4.70 -10.45 -13.98
N GLY A 94 4.49 -9.14 -14.10
CA GLY A 94 5.37 -8.13 -13.51
C GLY A 94 4.81 -7.32 -12.33
N SER A 95 3.48 -7.27 -12.16
CA SER A 95 2.88 -6.32 -11.21
C SER A 95 3.32 -6.60 -9.77
N THR A 96 3.42 -7.89 -9.39
CA THR A 96 3.70 -8.28 -8.00
C THR A 96 5.10 -7.86 -7.58
N VAL A 97 6.09 -8.09 -8.45
CA VAL A 97 7.50 -7.73 -8.18
C VAL A 97 7.64 -6.22 -8.07
N ILE A 98 7.07 -5.47 -9.03
CA ILE A 98 7.12 -4.00 -9.01
C ILE A 98 6.45 -3.46 -7.74
N LEU A 99 5.28 -4.01 -7.40
CA LEU A 99 4.54 -3.61 -6.21
C LEU A 99 5.39 -3.81 -4.96
N THR A 100 5.94 -5.01 -4.74
CA THR A 100 6.71 -5.32 -3.54
C THR A 100 7.92 -4.41 -3.41
N THR A 101 8.65 -4.17 -4.50
CA THR A 101 9.81 -3.26 -4.49
C THR A 101 9.42 -1.83 -4.10
N VAL A 102 8.32 -1.31 -4.68
CA VAL A 102 7.84 0.03 -4.36
C VAL A 102 7.37 0.11 -2.90
N THR A 103 6.63 -0.89 -2.42
CA THR A 103 6.18 -0.91 -1.02
C THR A 103 7.33 -1.07 -0.04
N ASP A 104 8.37 -1.81 -0.39
CA ASP A 104 9.56 -1.94 0.45
C ASP A 104 10.29 -0.60 0.56
N MET A 105 10.51 0.08 -0.57
CA MET A 105 11.09 1.42 -0.58
C MET A 105 10.26 2.39 0.27
N VAL A 106 8.95 2.50 0.02
CA VAL A 106 8.09 3.42 0.77
C VAL A 106 8.03 3.06 2.26
N GLY A 107 7.95 1.77 2.59
CA GLY A 107 7.95 1.28 3.96
C GLY A 107 9.23 1.70 4.70
N PHE A 108 10.39 1.40 4.14
CA PHE A 108 11.68 1.77 4.74
C PHE A 108 11.88 3.28 4.83
N PHE A 109 11.62 4.02 3.75
CA PHE A 109 11.78 5.48 3.75
C PHE A 109 10.82 6.17 4.72
N SER A 110 9.57 5.73 4.79
CA SER A 110 8.60 6.29 5.73
C SER A 110 9.00 6.00 7.18
N PHE A 111 9.40 4.77 7.50
CA PHE A 111 9.80 4.40 8.85
C PHE A 111 11.06 5.15 9.29
N LEU A 112 12.15 5.09 8.52
CA LEU A 112 13.42 5.72 8.86
C LEU A 112 13.33 7.25 8.83
N GLY A 113 12.58 7.81 7.88
CA GLY A 113 12.34 9.25 7.80
C GLY A 113 11.58 9.76 9.02
N LEU A 114 10.48 9.10 9.40
CA LEU A 114 9.71 9.46 10.59
C LEU A 114 10.50 9.23 11.89
N ALA A 115 11.26 8.14 11.98
CA ALA A 115 12.12 7.88 13.12
C ALA A 115 13.15 8.99 13.30
N THR A 116 13.79 9.45 12.22
CA THR A 116 14.75 10.54 12.25
C THR A 116 14.13 11.88 12.66
N ILE A 117 12.88 12.15 12.26
CA ILE A 117 12.21 13.42 12.58
C ILE A 117 11.65 13.43 14.02
N ILE A 118 11.24 12.27 14.54
CA ILE A 118 10.48 12.16 15.81
C ILE A 118 11.35 11.71 16.99
N LEU A 119 12.38 10.88 16.76
CA LEU A 119 13.17 10.25 17.82
C LEU A 119 14.60 10.79 17.97
N LEU A 120 15.10 11.53 16.98
CA LEU A 120 16.39 12.22 17.00
C LEU A 120 16.17 13.70 17.27
#